data_AF-A0A534NJN0-F1
#
_entry.id   AF-A0A534NJN0-F1
#
_cell.length_a   1.000
_cell.length_b   1.000
_cell.length_c   1.000
_cell.angle_alpha   90.00
_cell.angle_beta   90.00
_cell.angle_gamma   90.00
#
_symmetry.space_group_name_H-M   'P 1'
#
loop_
_entity.id
_entity.type
_entity.pdbx_description
1 polymer ?
#
loop_
_entity_poly.entity_id
_entity_poly.type
_entity_poly.pdbx_seq_one_letter_code
_entity_poly.pdbx_strand_id
1 'polypeptide(L)'
;MSEVHFIDTTVRDGNQSLWALNMRTGMMLAAAEKMDRAGFDSAEFFVTVMFRKLVREHKENPWDWVRLGTKRFTKTRLRWHGGLKGGFEKVPSCVLRLMMERVVGYGITLNRTSNCWNDYEVFREELKGLRSVGMNTVVNLIYSVSPRHTDAYYARKAREAAALKPYAICFKDVGGLLTPERTRALVPLVLKNAGDVPVEFHAHCNNGLAPLCYLEAVKLGMKTLHTAIPPLANGSSQPSVYNVAQNLRALGYAPAIDESVLQPVTQHFSAIAKNEGLPIGTPVEYDQAQYLHQVPGGMISNLRHQLKLVGMEQKLDATLVEAVQARADFGYPIMVTPLSQFVGSQAAINVIVGERYREVTDQTIQYALGLWGKEGSSTDPGLKNGSAGNLPSLPLKRSDDNLAGTASQMRNWCCESWPAKNTSKLFSQSAHRRNTSTPRGP
;
A
#
# COMPACT_ATOMS: atom_id res chain seq x y z
N MET A 1 9.82 22.98 -23.26
CA MET A 1 10.27 21.71 -22.66
C MET A 1 9.03 20.97 -22.19
N SER A 2 8.97 19.63 -22.31
CA SER A 2 7.82 18.88 -21.78
C SER A 2 7.83 18.94 -20.26
N GLU A 3 6.69 19.30 -19.68
CA GLU A 3 6.50 19.41 -18.24
C GLU A 3 6.34 18.01 -17.61
N VAL A 4 6.91 17.82 -16.41
CA VAL A 4 6.82 16.60 -15.61
C VAL A 4 6.36 16.96 -14.20
N HIS A 5 5.28 16.33 -13.76
CA HIS A 5 4.59 16.58 -12.50
C HIS A 5 4.94 15.55 -11.43
N PHE A 6 4.70 15.92 -10.17
CA PHE A 6 5.10 15.11 -9.03
C PHE A 6 3.93 14.85 -8.06
N ILE A 7 3.88 13.61 -7.57
CA ILE A 7 3.05 13.22 -6.43
C ILE A 7 3.94 13.03 -5.20
N ASP A 8 3.66 13.77 -4.13
CA ASP A 8 4.38 13.58 -2.87
C ASP A 8 3.95 12.28 -2.18
N THR A 9 4.94 11.57 -1.63
CA THR A 9 4.72 10.34 -0.86
C THR A 9 5.34 10.39 0.54
N THR A 10 5.92 11.53 0.93
CA THR A 10 6.78 11.68 2.11
C THR A 10 6.10 11.28 3.41
N VAL A 11 4.94 11.87 3.71
CA VAL A 11 4.25 11.68 5.01
C VAL A 11 3.51 10.35 5.13
N ARG A 12 3.33 9.64 4.01
CA ARG A 12 2.64 8.34 3.94
C ARG A 12 3.60 7.22 3.57
N ASP A 13 3.98 7.10 2.30
CA ASP A 13 4.73 5.92 1.82
C ASP A 13 6.20 5.96 2.24
N GLY A 14 6.83 7.14 2.22
CA GLY A 14 8.19 7.30 2.73
C GLY A 14 8.26 7.02 4.23
N ASN A 15 7.35 7.62 5.00
CA ASN A 15 7.17 7.32 6.43
C ASN A 15 6.91 5.83 6.69
N GLN A 16 6.07 5.18 5.87
CA GLN A 16 5.79 3.75 6.02
C GLN A 16 7.04 2.89 5.73
N SER A 17 7.78 3.25 4.69
CA SER A 17 8.88 2.45 4.16
C SER A 17 10.14 2.56 5.01
N LEU A 18 10.46 3.76 5.49
CA LEU A 18 11.69 4.03 6.23
C LEU A 18 11.47 4.10 7.75
N TRP A 19 10.35 4.64 8.19
CA TRP A 19 10.09 4.87 9.62
C TRP A 19 9.04 3.95 10.21
N ALA A 20 8.54 2.97 9.45
CA ALA A 20 7.49 2.05 9.90
C ALA A 20 6.28 2.79 10.52
N LEU A 21 5.91 3.93 9.91
CA LEU A 21 4.83 4.82 10.35
C LEU A 21 5.08 5.51 11.70
N ASN A 22 6.33 5.65 12.15
CA ASN A 22 6.65 6.35 13.41
C ASN A 22 6.52 7.88 13.36
N MET A 23 6.19 8.48 12.21
CA MET A 23 5.92 9.92 12.15
C MET A 23 4.63 10.29 12.91
N ARG A 24 4.77 11.16 13.90
CA ARG A 24 3.69 11.70 14.73
C ARG A 24 2.96 12.86 14.06
N THR A 25 1.75 13.17 14.51
CA THR A 25 0.94 14.26 13.96
C THR A 25 1.65 15.61 14.00
N GLY A 26 2.29 15.95 15.12
CA GLY A 26 3.03 17.22 15.26
C GLY A 26 4.20 17.36 14.28
N MET A 27 4.89 16.26 13.97
CA MET A 27 5.98 16.24 13.00
C MET A 27 5.47 16.55 11.59
N MET A 28 4.34 15.97 11.20
CA MET A 28 3.72 16.22 9.90
C MET A 28 3.20 17.66 9.77
N LEU A 29 2.53 18.16 10.81
CA LEU A 29 1.95 19.52 10.80
C LEU A 29 3.01 20.61 10.62
N ALA A 30 4.21 20.43 11.18
CA ALA A 30 5.30 21.41 11.06
C ALA A 30 5.85 21.56 9.63
N ALA A 31 5.68 20.53 8.78
CA ALA A 31 6.12 20.52 7.38
C ALA A 31 5.01 20.87 6.37
N ALA A 32 3.74 20.68 6.73
CA ALA A 32 2.60 20.67 5.82
C ALA A 32 2.51 21.88 4.88
N GLU A 33 2.58 23.12 5.41
CA GLU A 33 2.44 24.33 4.58
C GLU A 33 3.58 24.52 3.58
N LYS A 34 4.78 24.04 3.91
CA LYS A 34 5.93 24.12 2.99
C LYS A 34 5.78 23.11 1.87
N MET A 35 5.31 21.90 2.20
CA MET A 35 4.96 20.87 1.22
C MET A 35 3.83 21.34 0.29
N ASP A 36 2.81 22.02 0.81
CA ASP A 36 1.69 22.57 0.02
C ASP A 36 2.14 23.62 -1.01
N ARG A 37 3.23 24.34 -0.73
CA ARG A 37 3.74 25.40 -1.62
C ARG A 37 4.63 24.89 -2.75
N ALA A 38 5.10 23.65 -2.66
CA ALA A 38 6.10 23.12 -3.59
C ALA A 38 5.57 22.85 -5.01
N GLY A 39 4.25 22.79 -5.19
CA GLY A 39 3.64 22.54 -6.51
C GLY A 39 3.42 21.06 -6.85
N PHE A 40 3.31 20.18 -5.84
CA PHE A 40 2.87 18.81 -6.09
C PHE A 40 1.42 18.80 -6.61
N ASP A 41 1.14 18.00 -7.65
CA ASP A 41 -0.23 17.80 -8.15
C ASP A 41 -1.13 17.23 -7.04
N SER A 42 -0.54 16.35 -6.22
CA SER A 42 -1.20 15.80 -5.03
C SER A 42 -0.21 15.17 -4.06
N ALA A 43 -0.67 14.92 -2.84
CA ALA A 43 0.09 14.24 -1.80
C ALA A 43 -0.63 12.97 -1.33
N GLU A 44 0.08 11.86 -1.23
CA GLU A 44 -0.34 10.69 -0.46
C GLU A 44 -0.38 11.09 1.01
N PHE A 45 -1.57 11.42 1.49
CA PHE A 45 -1.73 12.15 2.76
C PHE A 45 -1.81 11.21 3.96
N PHE A 46 -2.55 10.11 3.83
CA PHE A 46 -2.53 9.03 4.82
C PHE A 46 -3.06 7.71 4.23
N VAL A 47 -2.74 6.61 4.92
CA VAL A 47 -3.29 5.27 4.66
C VAL A 47 -4.03 4.77 5.89
N THR A 48 -5.10 3.98 5.71
CA THR A 48 -5.91 3.48 6.83
C THR A 48 -5.10 2.77 7.92
N VAL A 49 -4.02 2.05 7.57
CA VAL A 49 -3.18 1.38 8.57
C VAL A 49 -2.46 2.34 9.52
N MET A 50 -2.25 3.60 9.13
CA MET A 50 -1.71 4.65 10.02
C MET A 50 -2.59 4.84 11.25
N PHE A 51 -3.91 4.66 11.13
CA PHE A 51 -4.81 4.85 12.26
C PHE A 51 -4.52 3.83 13.37
N ARG A 52 -4.18 2.59 13.02
CA ARG A 52 -3.79 1.56 13.98
C ARG A 52 -2.52 1.97 14.72
N LYS A 53 -1.52 2.47 14.00
CA LYS A 53 -0.24 2.93 14.57
C LYS A 53 -0.46 4.13 15.51
N LEU A 54 -1.19 5.14 15.07
CA LEU A 54 -1.51 6.34 15.84
C LEU A 54 -2.22 6.00 17.15
N VAL A 55 -3.23 5.12 17.09
CA VAL A 55 -4.00 4.71 18.29
C VAL A 55 -3.18 3.79 19.20
N ARG A 56 -2.59 2.72 18.65
CA ARG A 56 -1.98 1.66 19.47
C ARG A 56 -0.62 2.03 20.01
N GLU A 57 0.20 2.73 19.24
CA GLU A 57 1.60 2.99 19.58
C GLU A 57 1.81 4.45 19.96
N HIS A 58 1.33 5.41 19.15
CA HIS A 58 1.58 6.84 19.42
C HIS A 58 0.65 7.43 20.48
N LYS A 59 -0.46 6.74 20.78
CA LYS A 59 -1.55 7.21 21.66
C LYS A 59 -2.14 8.55 21.20
N GLU A 60 -2.17 8.77 19.89
CA GLU A 60 -2.71 9.96 19.26
C GLU A 60 -4.11 9.69 18.68
N ASN A 61 -4.93 10.74 18.60
CA ASN A 61 -6.18 10.66 17.88
C ASN A 61 -5.88 10.61 16.37
N PRO A 62 -6.25 9.55 15.66
CA PRO A 62 -5.91 9.39 14.24
C PRO A 62 -6.56 10.45 13.35
N TRP A 63 -7.65 11.06 13.81
CA TRP A 63 -8.34 12.13 13.10
C TRP A 63 -7.66 13.48 13.24
N ASP A 64 -6.73 13.67 14.17
CA ASP A 64 -6.06 14.97 14.34
C ASP A 64 -5.19 15.30 13.14
N TRP A 65 -4.44 14.33 12.60
CA TRP A 65 -3.71 14.53 11.34
C TRP A 65 -4.66 14.91 10.20
N VAL A 66 -5.77 14.18 10.06
CA VAL A 66 -6.74 14.44 8.99
C VAL A 66 -7.35 15.84 9.14
N ARG A 67 -7.88 16.16 10.31
CA ARG A 67 -8.59 17.41 10.60
C ARG A 67 -7.68 18.65 10.60
N LEU A 68 -6.46 18.53 11.11
CA LEU A 68 -5.54 19.66 11.21
C LEU A 68 -4.70 19.79 9.95
N GLY A 69 -4.26 18.68 9.36
CA GLY A 69 -3.44 18.68 8.16
C GLY A 69 -4.22 19.15 6.93
N THR A 70 -5.49 18.75 6.73
CA THR A 70 -6.29 19.24 5.59
C THR A 70 -6.47 20.76 5.59
N LYS A 71 -6.38 21.42 6.76
CA LYS A 71 -6.41 22.89 6.86
C LYS A 71 -5.11 23.57 6.44
N ARG A 72 -4.01 22.82 6.37
CA ARG A 72 -2.67 23.33 6.00
C ARG A 72 -2.34 23.11 4.52
N PHE A 73 -3.07 22.21 3.86
CA PHE A 73 -2.95 21.97 2.43
C PHE A 73 -4.11 22.64 1.70
N THR A 74 -3.79 23.72 0.98
CA THR A 74 -4.74 24.56 0.25
C THR A 74 -4.55 24.53 -1.25
N LYS A 75 -3.38 24.09 -1.72
CA LYS A 75 -2.99 24.06 -3.14
C LYS A 75 -2.87 22.63 -3.65
N THR A 76 -2.28 21.75 -2.85
CA THR A 76 -2.00 20.37 -3.21
C THR A 76 -3.19 19.49 -2.89
N ARG A 77 -3.66 18.71 -3.88
CA ARG A 77 -4.78 17.78 -3.68
C ARG A 77 -4.38 16.62 -2.77
N LEU A 78 -5.18 16.31 -1.76
CA LEU A 78 -4.85 15.23 -0.81
C LEU A 78 -5.45 13.89 -1.22
N ARG A 79 -4.67 12.81 -1.05
CA ARG A 79 -5.08 11.44 -1.34
C ARG A 79 -5.20 10.62 -0.05
N TRP A 80 -6.30 9.91 0.09
CA TRP A 80 -6.41 8.80 1.03
C TRP A 80 -6.07 7.49 0.33
N HIS A 81 -5.10 6.74 0.86
CA HIS A 81 -4.84 5.37 0.42
C HIS A 81 -5.66 4.39 1.25
N GLY A 82 -6.63 3.74 0.62
CA GLY A 82 -7.56 2.84 1.32
C GLY A 82 -8.78 2.54 0.46
N GLY A 83 -9.76 1.83 1.01
CA GLY A 83 -10.94 1.46 0.23
C GLY A 83 -11.90 0.57 1.00
N LEU A 84 -12.82 -0.08 0.26
CA LEU A 84 -13.81 -1.01 0.85
C LEU A 84 -13.22 -2.38 1.16
N LYS A 85 -11.97 -2.64 0.79
CA LYS A 85 -11.22 -3.85 1.11
C LYS A 85 -9.81 -3.44 1.51
N GLY A 86 -9.35 -3.82 2.69
CA GLY A 86 -8.00 -3.45 3.12
C GLY A 86 -7.62 -3.99 4.49
N GLY A 87 -6.32 -4.25 4.66
CA GLY A 87 -5.73 -4.78 5.89
C GLY A 87 -5.69 -6.31 5.95
N PHE A 88 -5.30 -6.81 7.13
CA PHE A 88 -5.18 -8.24 7.42
C PHE A 88 -6.47 -8.84 8.00
N GLU A 89 -7.51 -8.03 8.18
CA GLU A 89 -8.77 -8.40 8.83
C GLU A 89 -9.96 -8.03 7.95
N LYS A 90 -11.05 -8.80 8.06
CA LYS A 90 -12.31 -8.49 7.39
C LYS A 90 -13.05 -7.41 8.18
N VAL A 91 -12.94 -6.16 7.72
CA VAL A 91 -13.69 -5.03 8.30
C VAL A 91 -15.08 -4.97 7.66
N PRO A 92 -16.17 -4.88 8.44
CA PRO A 92 -17.52 -4.72 7.89
C PRO A 92 -17.63 -3.51 6.96
N SER A 93 -18.34 -3.67 5.84
CA SER A 93 -18.48 -2.64 4.80
C SER A 93 -19.07 -1.33 5.35
N CYS A 94 -19.97 -1.41 6.34
CA CYS A 94 -20.55 -0.22 6.99
C CYS A 94 -19.51 0.64 7.71
N VAL A 95 -18.48 0.03 8.32
CA VAL A 95 -17.39 0.75 8.99
C VAL A 95 -16.52 1.46 7.96
N LEU A 96 -16.22 0.78 6.85
CA LEU A 96 -15.43 1.37 5.77
C LEU A 96 -16.19 2.49 5.06
N ARG A 97 -17.50 2.33 4.84
CA ARG A 97 -18.36 3.39 4.31
C ARG A 97 -18.38 4.62 5.24
N LEU A 98 -18.54 4.41 6.55
CA LEU A 98 -18.47 5.50 7.52
C LEU A 98 -17.09 6.19 7.47
N MET A 99 -16.01 5.43 7.32
CA MET A 99 -14.67 5.99 7.15
C MET A 99 -14.60 6.90 5.93
N MET A 100 -15.13 6.45 4.80
CA MET A 100 -15.17 7.22 3.56
C MET A 100 -15.95 8.53 3.72
N GLU A 101 -17.16 8.45 4.29
CA GLU A 101 -18.01 9.63 4.56
C GLU A 101 -17.29 10.65 5.45
N ARG A 102 -16.53 10.17 6.46
CA ARG A 102 -15.72 11.05 7.31
C ARG A 102 -14.54 11.68 6.56
N VAL A 103 -13.83 10.91 5.75
CA VAL A 103 -12.69 11.40 4.95
C VAL A 103 -13.14 12.48 3.97
N VAL A 104 -14.26 12.25 3.28
CA VAL A 104 -14.89 13.24 2.40
C VAL A 104 -15.33 14.47 3.18
N GLY A 105 -15.91 14.29 4.38
CA GLY A 105 -16.28 15.40 5.27
C GLY A 105 -15.12 16.28 5.72
N TYR A 106 -13.86 15.80 5.64
CA TYR A 106 -12.65 16.60 5.88
C TYR A 106 -12.05 17.20 4.60
N GLY A 107 -12.72 17.08 3.45
CA GLY A 107 -12.33 17.67 2.18
C GLY A 107 -11.45 16.77 1.28
N ILE A 108 -11.22 15.52 1.67
CA ILE A 108 -10.39 14.59 0.89
C ILE A 108 -11.30 13.84 -0.09
N THR A 109 -11.23 14.21 -1.38
CA THR A 109 -12.08 13.67 -2.45
C THR A 109 -11.30 12.86 -3.49
N LEU A 110 -10.02 12.58 -3.24
CA LEU A 110 -9.20 11.70 -4.07
C LEU A 110 -8.74 10.50 -3.24
N ASN A 111 -8.97 9.32 -3.79
CA ASN A 111 -8.56 8.06 -3.22
C ASN A 111 -7.50 7.40 -4.12
N ARG A 112 -6.61 6.61 -3.52
CA ARG A 112 -5.82 5.60 -4.24
C ARG A 112 -6.09 4.24 -3.63
N THR A 113 -6.39 3.25 -4.46
CA THR A 113 -6.63 1.88 -4.01
C THR A 113 -6.03 0.86 -4.96
N SER A 114 -5.91 -0.38 -4.49
CA SER A 114 -5.39 -1.51 -5.28
C SER A 114 -6.18 -2.78 -5.01
N ASN A 115 -6.23 -3.63 -6.02
CA ASN A 115 -6.48 -5.06 -5.83
C ASN A 115 -5.13 -5.79 -5.87
N CYS A 116 -4.84 -6.65 -4.90
CA CYS A 116 -3.56 -7.37 -4.80
C CYS A 116 -3.29 -8.37 -5.95
N TRP A 117 -4.28 -8.63 -6.81
CA TRP A 117 -4.16 -9.45 -8.02
C TRP A 117 -4.33 -8.65 -9.32
N ASN A 118 -4.50 -7.33 -9.25
CA ASN A 118 -5.02 -6.51 -10.36
C ASN A 118 -6.35 -7.08 -10.93
N ASP A 119 -7.23 -7.64 -10.10
CA ASP A 119 -8.57 -8.07 -10.52
C ASP A 119 -9.54 -6.87 -10.52
N TYR A 120 -9.69 -6.25 -11.69
CA TYR A 120 -10.52 -5.06 -11.89
C TYR A 120 -12.02 -5.34 -11.97
N GLU A 121 -12.44 -6.59 -12.20
CA GLU A 121 -13.86 -6.93 -12.16
C GLU A 121 -14.38 -6.93 -10.72
N VAL A 122 -13.63 -7.55 -9.80
CA VAL A 122 -13.94 -7.50 -8.36
C VAL A 122 -13.80 -6.08 -7.81
N PHE A 123 -12.92 -5.28 -8.41
CA PHE A 123 -12.64 -3.91 -8.00
C PHE A 123 -13.72 -2.90 -8.41
N ARG A 124 -14.52 -3.22 -9.44
CA ARG A 124 -15.60 -2.36 -9.95
C ARG A 124 -16.58 -1.91 -8.86
N GLU A 125 -16.98 -2.83 -7.99
CA GLU A 125 -17.91 -2.54 -6.88
C GLU A 125 -17.28 -1.60 -5.83
N GLU A 126 -15.99 -1.75 -5.58
CA GLU A 126 -15.27 -0.85 -4.67
C GLU A 126 -15.23 0.58 -5.21
N LEU A 127 -14.93 0.73 -6.50
CA LEU A 127 -14.94 2.04 -7.15
C LEU A 127 -16.34 2.66 -7.19
N LYS A 128 -17.39 1.84 -7.39
CA LYS A 128 -18.77 2.32 -7.33
C LYS A 128 -19.10 2.87 -5.94
N GLY A 129 -18.69 2.17 -4.88
CA GLY A 129 -18.84 2.64 -3.50
C GLY A 129 -18.13 3.96 -3.24
N LEU A 130 -16.86 4.09 -3.63
CA LEU A 130 -16.08 5.33 -3.49
C LEU A 130 -16.70 6.50 -4.28
N ARG A 131 -17.15 6.26 -5.52
CA ARG A 131 -17.84 7.28 -6.32
C ARG A 131 -19.16 7.72 -5.69
N SER A 132 -19.91 6.80 -5.08
CA SER A 132 -21.21 7.11 -4.47
C SER A 132 -21.13 8.10 -3.31
N VAL A 133 -19.95 8.27 -2.71
CA VAL A 133 -19.67 9.25 -1.65
C VAL A 133 -18.86 10.46 -2.15
N GLY A 134 -18.71 10.61 -3.47
CA GLY A 134 -18.03 11.76 -4.08
C GLY A 134 -16.51 11.65 -4.20
N MET A 135 -15.93 10.44 -4.09
CA MET A 135 -14.50 10.25 -4.29
C MET A 135 -14.15 9.89 -5.73
N ASN A 136 -13.14 10.57 -6.25
CA ASN A 136 -12.37 10.13 -7.41
C ASN A 136 -11.34 9.09 -7.00
N THR A 137 -10.93 8.20 -7.90
CA THR A 137 -10.01 7.11 -7.55
C THR A 137 -8.87 6.97 -8.55
N VAL A 138 -7.65 6.91 -8.02
CA VAL A 138 -6.46 6.41 -8.68
C VAL A 138 -6.39 4.90 -8.49
N VAL A 139 -6.32 4.15 -9.58
CA VAL A 139 -6.33 2.69 -9.57
C VAL A 139 -4.91 2.18 -9.86
N ASN A 140 -4.38 1.34 -8.98
CA ASN A 140 -3.05 0.77 -9.20
C ASN A 140 -3.07 -0.37 -10.22
N LEU A 141 -2.11 -0.37 -11.14
CA LEU A 141 -1.64 -1.51 -11.92
C LEU A 141 -0.32 -1.96 -11.33
N ILE A 142 -0.35 -2.98 -10.47
CA ILE A 142 0.81 -3.41 -9.70
C ILE A 142 1.70 -4.30 -10.57
N TYR A 143 2.99 -3.94 -10.64
CA TYR A 143 4.02 -4.68 -11.33
C TYR A 143 4.57 -5.82 -10.48
N SER A 144 4.91 -6.92 -11.15
CA SER A 144 5.51 -8.14 -10.60
C SER A 144 6.23 -8.92 -11.70
N VAL A 145 7.19 -9.77 -11.31
CA VAL A 145 7.94 -10.64 -12.21
C VAL A 145 7.59 -12.10 -11.90
N SER A 146 6.95 -12.78 -12.85
CA SER A 146 6.74 -14.24 -12.80
C SER A 146 6.27 -14.76 -14.18
N PRO A 147 6.19 -16.08 -14.39
CA PRO A 147 5.62 -16.65 -15.62
C PRO A 147 4.19 -16.16 -15.94
N ARG A 148 3.43 -15.71 -14.93
CA ARG A 148 2.08 -15.16 -15.07
C ARG A 148 2.06 -13.72 -15.60
N HIS A 149 3.10 -12.93 -15.30
CA HIS A 149 3.11 -11.47 -15.48
C HIS A 149 3.80 -11.06 -16.79
N THR A 150 3.20 -11.44 -17.91
CA THR A 150 3.70 -11.16 -19.27
C THR A 150 3.28 -9.78 -19.80
N ASP A 151 3.82 -9.37 -20.95
CA ASP A 151 3.41 -8.14 -21.66
C ASP A 151 1.92 -8.15 -21.99
N ALA A 152 1.41 -9.31 -22.43
CA ALA A 152 -0.01 -9.51 -22.70
C ALA A 152 -0.87 -9.37 -21.43
N TYR A 153 -0.34 -9.80 -20.27
CA TYR A 153 -0.99 -9.55 -18.98
C TYR A 153 -1.10 -8.06 -18.70
N TYR A 154 0.00 -7.30 -18.79
CA TYR A 154 -0.03 -5.86 -18.51
C TYR A 154 -0.89 -5.08 -19.51
N ALA A 155 -0.88 -5.45 -20.79
CA ALA A 155 -1.71 -4.82 -21.80
C ALA A 155 -3.20 -5.02 -21.49
N ARG A 156 -3.58 -6.26 -21.16
CA ARG A 156 -4.96 -6.60 -20.79
C ARG A 156 -5.37 -5.87 -19.50
N LYS A 157 -4.54 -5.92 -18.46
CA LYS A 157 -4.82 -5.30 -17.16
C LYS A 157 -4.89 -3.77 -17.25
N ALA A 158 -4.07 -3.12 -18.06
CA ALA A 158 -4.18 -1.69 -18.34
C ALA A 158 -5.53 -1.34 -18.99
N ARG A 159 -5.99 -2.11 -19.99
CA ARG A 159 -7.32 -1.91 -20.60
C ARG A 159 -8.47 -2.13 -19.62
N GLU A 160 -8.40 -3.21 -18.84
CA GLU A 160 -9.41 -3.50 -17.79
C GLU A 160 -9.48 -2.35 -16.77
N ALA A 161 -8.33 -1.83 -16.31
CA ALA A 161 -8.27 -0.69 -15.41
C ALA A 161 -8.88 0.57 -16.06
N ALA A 162 -8.52 0.87 -17.31
CA ALA A 162 -9.03 2.03 -18.05
C ALA A 162 -10.54 1.96 -18.30
N ALA A 163 -11.09 0.76 -18.52
CA ALA A 163 -12.52 0.54 -18.70
C ALA A 163 -13.35 0.92 -17.45
N LEU A 164 -12.73 0.95 -16.27
CA LEU A 164 -13.36 1.47 -15.05
C LEU A 164 -13.43 3.00 -15.00
N LYS A 165 -12.83 3.70 -15.98
CA LYS A 165 -12.75 5.16 -16.11
C LYS A 165 -12.26 5.86 -14.82
N PRO A 166 -11.14 5.42 -14.22
CA PRO A 166 -10.64 6.02 -12.99
C PRO A 166 -10.15 7.45 -13.23
N TYR A 167 -9.83 8.17 -12.16
CA TYR A 167 -9.20 9.49 -12.27
C TYR A 167 -7.81 9.39 -12.91
N ALA A 168 -7.05 8.38 -12.50
CA ALA A 168 -5.77 8.01 -13.10
C ALA A 168 -5.50 6.52 -12.87
N ILE A 169 -4.61 5.95 -13.68
CA ILE A 169 -3.98 4.65 -13.42
C ILE A 169 -2.59 4.91 -12.85
N CYS A 170 -2.25 4.29 -11.74
CA CYS A 170 -0.89 4.33 -11.22
C CYS A 170 -0.18 3.02 -11.57
N PHE A 171 0.78 3.08 -12.49
CA PHE A 171 1.69 1.97 -12.76
C PHE A 171 2.65 1.84 -11.58
N LYS A 172 2.50 0.75 -10.81
CA LYS A 172 3.03 0.64 -9.45
C LYS A 172 4.03 -0.50 -9.33
N ASP A 173 5.31 -0.17 -9.26
CA ASP A 173 6.38 -1.08 -8.88
C ASP A 173 6.69 -0.98 -7.39
N VAL A 174 5.93 -1.74 -6.60
CA VAL A 174 6.09 -1.78 -5.14
C VAL A 174 7.30 -2.56 -4.67
N GLY A 175 7.77 -3.51 -5.49
CA GLY A 175 8.93 -4.34 -5.16
C GLY A 175 10.25 -3.64 -5.48
N GLY A 176 10.23 -2.60 -6.32
CA GLY A 176 11.44 -2.06 -6.92
C GLY A 176 12.08 -3.09 -7.84
N LEU A 177 11.31 -3.69 -8.74
CA LEU A 177 11.71 -4.79 -9.62
C LEU A 177 11.73 -4.38 -11.11
N LEU A 178 11.37 -3.16 -11.46
CA LEU A 178 11.52 -2.68 -12.83
C LEU A 178 13.00 -2.43 -13.13
N THR A 179 13.43 -2.87 -14.31
CA THR A 179 14.68 -2.46 -14.93
C THR A 179 14.43 -1.36 -15.96
N PRO A 180 15.45 -0.58 -16.36
CA PRO A 180 15.35 0.34 -17.50
C PRO A 180 14.84 -0.33 -18.78
N GLU A 181 15.33 -1.54 -19.09
CA GLU A 181 14.93 -2.32 -20.27
C GLU A 181 13.45 -2.67 -20.21
N ARG A 182 13.00 -3.14 -19.03
CA ARG A 182 11.61 -3.53 -18.85
C ARG A 182 10.68 -2.33 -18.86
N THR A 183 11.15 -1.19 -18.36
CA THR A 183 10.47 0.10 -18.44
C THR A 183 10.28 0.52 -19.90
N ARG A 184 11.33 0.40 -20.73
CA ARG A 184 11.25 0.67 -22.18
C ARG A 184 10.20 -0.19 -22.89
N ALA A 185 10.05 -1.44 -22.49
CA ALA A 185 9.03 -2.33 -23.05
C ALA A 185 7.60 -2.00 -22.55
N LEU A 186 7.43 -1.80 -21.24
CA LEU A 186 6.10 -1.75 -20.63
C LEU A 186 5.45 -0.37 -20.64
N VAL A 187 6.20 0.72 -20.50
CA VAL A 187 5.60 2.06 -20.40
C VAL A 187 4.77 2.40 -21.66
N PRO A 188 5.27 2.24 -22.90
CA PRO A 188 4.49 2.52 -24.10
C PRO A 188 3.25 1.63 -24.19
N LEU A 189 3.39 0.36 -23.77
CA LEU A 189 2.31 -0.61 -23.76
C LEU A 189 1.21 -0.23 -22.75
N VAL A 190 1.58 0.18 -21.54
CA VAL A 190 0.62 0.64 -20.52
C VAL A 190 -0.06 1.92 -20.98
N LEU A 191 0.69 2.92 -21.45
CA LEU A 191 0.12 4.18 -21.95
C LEU A 191 -0.86 3.94 -23.10
N LYS A 192 -0.49 3.13 -24.09
CA LYS A 192 -1.37 2.78 -25.22
C LYS A 192 -2.68 2.12 -24.76
N ASN A 193 -2.61 1.23 -23.77
CA ASN A 193 -3.77 0.50 -23.28
C ASN A 193 -4.59 1.27 -22.23
N ALA A 194 -4.02 2.30 -21.62
CA ALA A 194 -4.73 3.25 -20.76
C ALA A 194 -5.62 4.21 -21.57
N GLY A 195 -5.29 4.44 -22.84
CA GLY A 195 -6.01 5.38 -23.70
C GLY A 195 -5.88 6.80 -23.16
N ASP A 196 -7.01 7.50 -23.00
CA ASP A 196 -7.04 8.88 -22.50
C ASP A 196 -6.93 8.98 -20.96
N VAL A 197 -6.95 7.85 -20.25
CA VAL A 197 -6.83 7.85 -18.78
C VAL A 197 -5.39 8.23 -18.39
N PRO A 198 -5.18 9.29 -17.57
CA PRO A 198 -3.84 9.67 -17.13
C PRO A 198 -3.13 8.52 -16.43
N VAL A 199 -1.83 8.39 -16.68
CA VAL A 199 -0.98 7.38 -16.03
C VAL A 199 0.08 8.06 -15.17
N GLU A 200 0.19 7.59 -13.93
CA GLU A 200 1.19 8.00 -12.95
C GLU A 200 2.18 6.86 -12.74
N PHE A 201 3.46 7.16 -12.50
CA PHE A 201 4.48 6.13 -12.23
C PHE A 201 4.95 6.18 -10.79
N HIS A 202 4.83 5.03 -10.11
CA HIS A 202 5.27 4.82 -8.74
C HIS A 202 6.24 3.65 -8.68
N ALA A 203 7.47 3.89 -8.23
CA ALA A 203 8.47 2.86 -8.00
C ALA A 203 9.20 3.08 -6.68
N HIS A 204 9.63 1.98 -6.05
CA HIS A 204 10.49 2.02 -4.86
C HIS A 204 11.96 1.79 -5.25
N CYS A 205 12.88 2.39 -4.50
CA CYS A 205 14.33 2.32 -4.71
C CYS A 205 14.99 1.04 -4.14
N ASN A 206 14.23 -0.03 -3.88
CA ASN A 206 14.71 -1.24 -3.20
C ASN A 206 15.98 -1.85 -3.82
N ASN A 207 16.13 -1.78 -5.13
CA ASN A 207 17.31 -2.26 -5.87
C ASN A 207 18.12 -1.12 -6.49
N GLY A 208 17.83 0.14 -6.18
CA GLY A 208 18.52 1.31 -6.74
C GLY A 208 18.14 1.69 -8.18
N LEU A 209 17.26 0.96 -8.87
CA LEU A 209 16.93 1.22 -10.28
C LEU A 209 15.80 2.22 -10.53
N ALA A 210 14.96 2.51 -9.52
CA ALA A 210 13.79 3.37 -9.69
C ALA A 210 14.11 4.76 -10.29
N PRO A 211 15.18 5.48 -9.86
CA PRO A 211 15.54 6.75 -10.48
C PRO A 211 15.82 6.61 -11.98
N LEU A 212 16.53 5.56 -12.41
CA LEU A 212 16.82 5.32 -13.83
C LEU A 212 15.55 4.95 -14.61
N CYS A 213 14.67 4.13 -14.02
CA CYS A 213 13.39 3.78 -14.63
C CYS A 213 12.50 5.02 -14.82
N TYR A 214 12.52 5.99 -13.90
CA TYR A 214 11.78 7.23 -14.07
C TYR A 214 12.27 8.03 -15.29
N LEU A 215 13.59 8.14 -15.49
CA LEU A 215 14.14 8.84 -16.65
C LEU A 215 13.76 8.14 -17.97
N GLU A 216 13.81 6.81 -18.01
CA GLU A 216 13.37 6.06 -19.19
C GLU A 216 11.86 6.23 -19.44
N ALA A 217 11.03 6.18 -18.40
CA ALA A 217 9.59 6.35 -18.53
C ALA A 217 9.21 7.75 -19.07
N VAL A 218 9.91 8.80 -18.62
CA VAL A 218 9.67 10.17 -19.10
C VAL A 218 10.02 10.32 -20.58
N LYS A 219 11.13 9.72 -21.04
CA LYS A 219 11.49 9.66 -22.48
C LYS A 219 10.40 9.00 -23.34
N LEU A 220 9.56 8.15 -22.74
CA LEU A 220 8.49 7.40 -23.40
C LEU A 220 7.12 8.06 -23.21
N GLY A 221 7.05 9.26 -22.64
CA GLY A 221 5.83 10.05 -22.50
C GLY A 221 5.13 9.96 -21.15
N MET A 222 5.73 9.31 -20.14
CA MET A 222 5.23 9.40 -18.76
C MET A 222 5.41 10.83 -18.24
N LYS A 223 4.37 11.43 -17.65
CA LYS A 223 4.38 12.83 -17.21
C LYS A 223 4.24 13.03 -15.71
N THR A 224 3.86 12.01 -14.95
CA THR A 224 3.62 12.15 -13.51
C THR A 224 4.37 11.08 -12.73
N LEU A 225 5.24 11.50 -11.82
CA LEU A 225 6.12 10.62 -11.05
C LEU A 225 5.84 10.74 -9.54
N HIS A 226 5.87 9.62 -8.82
CA HIS A 226 5.77 9.63 -7.36
C HIS A 226 7.17 9.78 -6.75
N THR A 227 7.36 10.80 -5.92
CA THR A 227 8.64 11.08 -5.26
C THR A 227 8.45 11.29 -3.77
N ALA A 228 9.54 11.22 -3.02
CA ALA A 228 9.58 11.59 -1.62
C ALA A 228 10.65 12.66 -1.37
N ILE A 229 10.49 13.38 -0.26
CA ILE A 229 11.43 14.38 0.22
C ILE A 229 12.41 13.67 1.19
N PRO A 230 13.74 13.75 0.98
CA PRO A 230 14.73 13.31 1.96
C PRO A 230 14.46 13.92 3.34
N PRO A 231 14.67 13.18 4.45
CA PRO A 231 15.33 11.88 4.56
C PRO A 231 14.43 10.67 4.27
N LEU A 232 13.19 10.92 3.83
CA LEU A 232 12.16 9.89 3.62
C LEU A 232 12.10 9.38 2.18
N ALA A 233 13.14 9.64 1.40
CA ALA A 233 13.30 9.20 0.02
C ALA A 233 14.46 8.21 -0.10
N ASN A 234 14.51 7.46 -1.20
CA ASN A 234 15.50 6.41 -1.46
C ASN A 234 15.42 5.24 -0.44
N GLY A 235 16.34 4.28 -0.55
CA GLY A 235 16.28 3.04 0.22
C GLY A 235 15.04 2.24 -0.15
N SER A 236 14.25 1.86 0.87
CA SER A 236 12.95 1.23 0.68
C SER A 236 11.85 2.20 0.22
N SER A 237 12.12 3.50 0.08
CA SER A 237 11.15 4.54 -0.32
C SER A 237 11.24 4.87 -1.82
N GLN A 238 10.45 5.85 -2.27
CA GLN A 238 10.45 6.39 -3.63
C GLN A 238 11.70 7.25 -3.90
N PRO A 239 12.06 7.49 -5.17
CA PRO A 239 13.15 8.39 -5.52
C PRO A 239 13.03 9.78 -4.88
N SER A 240 14.18 10.36 -4.53
CA SER A 240 14.28 11.74 -4.05
C SER A 240 13.75 12.71 -5.10
N VAL A 241 12.80 13.57 -4.71
CA VAL A 241 12.28 14.65 -5.57
C VAL A 241 13.42 15.52 -6.13
N TYR A 242 14.46 15.77 -5.32
CA TYR A 242 15.58 16.60 -5.75
C TYR A 242 16.40 15.96 -6.87
N ASN A 243 16.70 14.67 -6.70
CA ASN A 243 17.49 13.93 -7.68
C ASN A 243 16.73 13.79 -9.00
N VAL A 244 15.43 13.47 -8.93
CA VAL A 244 14.60 13.33 -10.13
C VAL A 244 14.48 14.67 -10.85
N ALA A 245 14.14 15.75 -10.15
CA ALA A 245 14.01 17.08 -10.76
C ALA A 245 15.33 17.56 -11.40
N GLN A 246 16.46 17.40 -10.73
CA GLN A 246 17.78 17.75 -11.27
C GLN A 246 18.08 16.97 -12.56
N ASN A 247 17.90 15.65 -12.56
CA ASN A 247 18.16 14.81 -13.73
C ASN A 247 17.21 15.13 -14.89
N LEU A 248 15.95 15.44 -14.61
CA LEU A 248 14.99 15.87 -15.63
C LEU A 248 15.42 17.16 -16.33
N ARG A 249 15.89 18.16 -15.58
CA ARG A 249 16.44 19.40 -16.16
C ARG A 249 17.66 19.11 -17.05
N ALA A 250 18.58 18.26 -16.57
CA ALA A 250 19.75 17.86 -17.35
C ALA A 250 19.39 17.14 -18.66
N LEU A 251 18.26 16.42 -18.68
CA LEU A 251 17.71 15.77 -19.88
C LEU A 251 16.82 16.69 -20.75
N GLY A 252 16.66 17.96 -20.40
CA GLY A 252 15.87 18.93 -21.18
C GLY A 252 14.36 18.92 -20.89
N TYR A 253 13.93 18.33 -19.78
CA TYR A 253 12.55 18.38 -19.30
C TYR A 253 12.35 19.49 -18.26
N ALA A 254 11.11 19.95 -18.09
CA ALA A 254 10.73 20.96 -17.11
C ALA A 254 10.03 20.29 -15.91
N PRO A 255 10.72 20.03 -14.78
CA PRO A 255 10.05 19.53 -13.58
C PRO A 255 9.16 20.64 -12.97
N ALA A 256 7.87 20.36 -12.82
CA ALA A 256 6.86 21.23 -12.25
C ALA A 256 6.87 21.17 -10.71
N ILE A 257 7.99 21.59 -10.11
CA ILE A 257 8.16 21.58 -8.66
C ILE A 257 9.14 22.68 -8.22
N ASP A 258 8.80 23.39 -7.16
CA ASP A 258 9.69 24.31 -6.45
C ASP A 258 10.42 23.57 -5.32
N GLU A 259 11.67 23.18 -5.57
CA GLU A 259 12.52 22.51 -4.60
C GLU A 259 13.00 23.44 -3.48
N SER A 260 13.04 24.76 -3.72
CA SER A 260 13.62 25.71 -2.76
C SER A 260 12.84 25.77 -1.45
N VAL A 261 11.51 25.61 -1.53
CA VAL A 261 10.62 25.56 -0.36
C VAL A 261 10.65 24.22 0.38
N LEU A 262 11.26 23.19 -0.22
CA LEU A 262 11.36 21.86 0.37
C LEU A 262 12.60 21.69 1.26
N GLN A 263 13.63 22.53 1.10
CA GLN A 263 14.86 22.42 1.89
C GLN A 263 14.60 22.46 3.41
N PRO A 264 13.73 23.36 3.94
CA PRO A 264 13.39 23.34 5.37
C PRO A 264 12.59 22.09 5.78
N VAL A 265 11.83 21.47 4.87
CA VAL A 265 11.13 20.20 5.12
C VAL A 265 12.15 19.07 5.29
N THR A 266 13.17 19.03 4.43
CA THR A 266 14.29 18.08 4.55
C THR A 266 15.05 18.27 5.85
N GLN A 267 15.37 19.50 6.23
CA GLN A 267 16.05 19.79 7.50
C GLN A 267 15.21 19.35 8.70
N HIS A 268 13.92 19.67 8.70
CA HIS A 268 12.98 19.29 9.77
C HIS A 268 12.93 17.77 9.98
N PHE A 269 12.67 17.00 8.92
CA PHE A 269 12.58 15.55 9.04
C PHE A 269 13.95 14.88 9.28
N SER A 270 15.05 15.47 8.79
CA SER A 270 16.40 14.96 9.08
C SER A 270 16.79 15.17 10.54
N ALA A 271 16.40 16.30 11.13
CA ALA A 271 16.58 16.55 12.56
C ALA A 271 15.79 15.53 13.40
N ILE A 272 14.53 15.25 13.03
CA ILE A 272 13.73 14.19 13.67
C ILE A 272 14.41 12.83 13.54
N ALA A 273 14.85 12.47 12.32
CA ALA A 273 15.52 11.19 12.10
C ALA A 273 16.75 11.01 13.00
N LYS A 274 17.59 12.06 13.09
CA LYS A 274 18.77 12.05 13.95
C LYS A 274 18.41 11.95 15.43
N ASN A 275 17.42 12.73 15.89
CA ASN A 275 17.05 12.82 17.30
C ASN A 275 16.34 11.55 17.79
N GLU A 276 15.56 10.91 16.93
CA GLU A 276 14.80 9.69 17.27
C GLU A 276 15.48 8.39 16.82
N GLY A 277 16.67 8.48 16.22
CA GLY A 277 17.39 7.32 15.69
C GLY A 277 16.64 6.61 14.55
N LEU A 278 15.84 7.34 13.77
CA LEU A 278 15.09 6.77 12.66
C LEU A 278 15.97 6.66 11.41
N PRO A 279 15.74 5.64 10.57
CA PRO A 279 16.51 5.46 9.34
C PRO A 279 16.44 6.67 8.41
N ILE A 280 17.57 7.00 7.80
CA ILE A 280 17.66 7.99 6.72
C ILE A 280 17.76 7.21 5.42
N GLY A 281 16.87 7.47 4.48
CA GLY A 281 16.88 6.81 3.18
C GLY A 281 18.07 7.27 2.34
N THR A 282 18.86 6.30 1.89
CA THR A 282 20.03 6.49 1.04
C THR A 282 19.89 5.65 -0.23
N PRO A 283 20.53 6.04 -1.34
CA PRO A 283 20.67 5.16 -2.49
C PRO A 283 21.29 3.83 -2.05
N VAL A 284 20.77 2.74 -2.59
CA VAL A 284 21.27 1.38 -2.34
C VAL A 284 22.07 0.91 -3.54
N GLU A 285 23.08 0.08 -3.29
CA GLU A 285 23.79 -0.62 -4.35
C GLU A 285 22.84 -1.61 -5.05
N TYR A 286 23.03 -1.80 -6.36
CA TYR A 286 22.22 -2.71 -7.13
C TYR A 286 22.42 -4.16 -6.68
N ASP A 287 21.32 -4.86 -6.41
CA ASP A 287 21.33 -6.27 -6.00
C ASP A 287 20.46 -7.13 -6.93
N GLN A 288 21.11 -7.96 -7.74
CA GLN A 288 20.46 -8.90 -8.65
C GLN A 288 19.69 -10.00 -7.91
N ALA A 289 20.06 -10.36 -6.67
CA ALA A 289 19.42 -11.42 -5.92
C ALA A 289 17.94 -11.11 -5.60
N GLN A 290 17.55 -9.82 -5.60
CA GLN A 290 16.16 -9.41 -5.41
C GLN A 290 15.21 -10.00 -6.45
N TYR A 291 15.68 -10.28 -7.67
CA TYR A 291 14.88 -10.90 -8.72
C TYR A 291 14.63 -12.39 -8.48
N LEU A 292 15.46 -13.04 -7.66
CA LEU A 292 15.30 -14.44 -7.28
C LEU A 292 14.17 -14.58 -6.26
N HIS A 293 14.28 -13.88 -5.12
CA HIS A 293 13.31 -14.04 -4.03
C HIS A 293 12.09 -13.12 -4.14
N GLN A 294 12.25 -11.91 -4.69
CA GLN A 294 11.18 -10.90 -4.88
C GLN A 294 10.40 -10.57 -3.60
N VAL A 295 11.00 -10.84 -2.44
CA VAL A 295 10.49 -10.49 -1.11
C VAL A 295 10.73 -9.00 -0.89
N PRO A 296 9.68 -8.18 -0.65
CA PRO A 296 9.85 -6.75 -0.44
C PRO A 296 10.73 -6.44 0.77
N GLY A 297 11.54 -5.37 0.71
CA GLY A 297 12.52 -5.05 1.77
C GLY A 297 11.91 -4.93 3.18
N GLY A 298 10.76 -4.24 3.31
CA GLY A 298 10.06 -4.14 4.60
C GLY A 298 9.60 -5.50 5.16
N MET A 299 9.35 -6.47 4.29
CA MET A 299 9.00 -7.82 4.68
C MET A 299 10.23 -8.64 5.10
N ILE A 300 11.40 -8.44 4.48
CA ILE A 300 12.66 -9.08 4.93
C ILE A 300 12.97 -8.69 6.37
N SER A 301 12.87 -7.39 6.69
CA SER A 301 13.08 -6.90 8.07
C SER A 301 12.10 -7.54 9.06
N ASN A 302 10.84 -7.71 8.66
CA ASN A 302 9.84 -8.40 9.47
C ASN A 302 10.14 -9.90 9.65
N LEU A 303 10.55 -10.60 8.59
CA LEU A 303 10.93 -12.01 8.65
C LEU A 303 12.14 -12.22 9.57
N ARG A 304 13.18 -11.37 9.44
CA ARG A 304 14.34 -11.40 10.32
C ARG A 304 13.93 -11.23 11.78
N HIS A 305 13.04 -10.28 12.07
CA HIS A 305 12.51 -10.09 13.42
C HIS A 305 11.74 -11.33 13.93
N GLN A 306 10.86 -11.91 13.11
CA GLN A 306 10.11 -13.13 13.45
C GLN A 306 11.03 -14.31 13.75
N LEU A 307 12.04 -14.53 12.89
CA LEU A 307 13.05 -15.59 13.07
C LEU A 307 13.89 -15.36 14.33
N LYS A 308 14.25 -14.11 14.62
CA LYS A 308 14.99 -13.74 15.83
C LYS A 308 14.22 -14.06 17.10
N LEU A 309 12.90 -13.84 17.13
CA LEU A 309 12.05 -14.15 18.30
C LEU A 309 12.05 -15.65 18.66
N VAL A 310 12.31 -16.53 17.68
CA VAL A 310 12.39 -17.99 17.88
C VAL A 310 13.82 -18.52 17.87
N GLY A 311 14.84 -17.64 17.92
CA GLY A 311 16.26 -18.04 17.94
C GLY A 311 16.78 -18.64 16.63
N MET A 312 16.13 -18.35 15.49
CA MET A 312 16.46 -18.88 14.16
C MET A 312 16.82 -17.80 13.14
N GLU A 313 17.38 -16.66 13.58
CA GLU A 313 17.76 -15.54 12.70
C GLU A 313 18.67 -15.97 11.52
N GLN A 314 19.56 -16.93 11.76
CA GLN A 314 20.44 -17.55 10.76
C GLN A 314 19.71 -18.29 9.64
N LYS A 315 18.41 -18.60 9.79
CA LYS A 315 17.60 -19.26 8.76
C LYS A 315 16.96 -18.28 7.77
N LEU A 316 17.34 -17.00 7.80
CA LEU A 316 16.78 -15.99 6.90
C LEU A 316 16.96 -16.38 5.42
N ASP A 317 18.15 -16.78 5.00
CA ASP A 317 18.42 -17.13 3.61
C ASP A 317 17.61 -18.35 3.16
N ALA A 318 17.54 -19.39 4.01
CA ALA A 318 16.68 -20.55 3.77
C ALA A 318 15.20 -20.15 3.65
N THR A 319 14.74 -19.19 4.45
CA THR A 319 13.38 -18.64 4.39
C THR A 319 13.13 -17.86 3.08
N LEU A 320 14.11 -17.11 2.59
CA LEU A 320 14.00 -16.41 1.31
C LEU A 320 13.94 -17.38 0.12
N VAL A 321 14.72 -18.46 0.17
CA VAL A 321 14.65 -19.55 -0.82
C VAL A 321 13.28 -20.25 -0.77
N GLU A 322 12.79 -20.60 0.42
CA GLU A 322 11.48 -21.21 0.56
C GLU A 322 10.35 -20.28 0.11
N ALA A 323 10.49 -18.96 0.30
CA ALA A 323 9.49 -18.00 -0.17
C ALA A 323 9.34 -18.01 -1.70
N VAL A 324 10.39 -18.36 -2.46
CA VAL A 324 10.29 -18.55 -3.92
C VAL A 324 9.37 -19.73 -4.24
N GLN A 325 9.57 -20.86 -3.56
CA GLN A 325 8.78 -22.07 -3.77
C GLN A 325 7.34 -21.86 -3.29
N ALA A 326 7.15 -21.32 -2.08
CA ALA A 326 5.83 -21.02 -1.55
C ALA A 326 5.03 -20.07 -2.45
N ARG A 327 5.69 -19.08 -3.07
CA ARG A 327 5.05 -18.19 -4.05
C ARG A 327 4.62 -18.94 -5.31
N ALA A 328 5.43 -19.86 -5.81
CA ALA A 328 5.08 -20.68 -6.96
C ALA A 328 3.85 -21.57 -6.66
N ASP A 329 3.86 -22.23 -5.50
CA ASP A 329 2.75 -23.08 -5.03
C ASP A 329 1.45 -22.28 -4.85
N PHE A 330 1.58 -20.99 -4.49
CA PHE A 330 0.47 -20.06 -4.38
C PHE A 330 0.02 -19.50 -5.74
N GLY A 331 0.57 -19.96 -6.87
CA GLY A 331 0.15 -19.52 -8.20
C GLY A 331 0.68 -18.13 -8.58
N TYR A 332 1.85 -17.76 -8.04
CA TYR A 332 2.54 -16.50 -8.28
C TYR A 332 1.71 -15.25 -7.93
N PRO A 333 1.28 -15.07 -6.67
CA PRO A 333 0.71 -13.81 -6.24
C PRO A 333 1.70 -12.66 -6.46
N ILE A 334 1.15 -11.46 -6.66
CA ILE A 334 1.94 -10.23 -6.60
C ILE A 334 2.37 -10.06 -5.15
N MET A 335 3.67 -9.86 -4.92
CA MET A 335 4.26 -9.72 -3.57
C MET A 335 3.97 -8.33 -2.99
N VAL A 336 2.69 -8.07 -2.73
CA VAL A 336 2.15 -6.86 -2.13
C VAL A 336 1.23 -7.24 -0.97
N THR A 337 1.07 -6.35 -0.01
CA THR A 337 0.17 -6.57 1.13
C THR A 337 -1.25 -6.87 0.66
N PRO A 338 -1.94 -7.90 1.21
CA PRO A 338 -1.47 -8.80 2.27
C PRO A 338 -0.74 -10.06 1.79
N LEU A 339 -0.74 -10.33 0.47
CA LEU A 339 -0.27 -11.59 -0.11
C LEU A 339 1.22 -11.84 0.15
N SER A 340 2.05 -10.79 0.13
CA SER A 340 3.47 -10.90 0.46
C SER A 340 3.66 -11.52 1.85
N GLN A 341 2.92 -11.06 2.86
CA GLN A 341 3.04 -11.56 4.23
C GLN A 341 2.59 -13.02 4.32
N PHE A 342 1.55 -13.41 3.58
CA PHE A 342 1.09 -14.81 3.59
C PHE A 342 2.17 -15.74 3.07
N VAL A 343 2.78 -15.40 1.93
CA VAL A 343 3.86 -16.18 1.33
C VAL A 343 5.05 -16.31 2.28
N GLY A 344 5.57 -15.20 2.82
CA GLY A 344 6.78 -15.32 3.66
C GLY A 344 6.54 -15.83 5.06
N SER A 345 5.40 -15.57 5.68
CA SER A 345 5.09 -16.19 6.97
C SER A 345 4.94 -17.70 6.83
N GLN A 346 4.29 -18.17 5.76
CA GLN A 346 4.24 -19.61 5.48
C GLN A 346 5.63 -20.19 5.18
N ALA A 347 6.46 -19.48 4.42
CA ALA A 347 7.84 -19.89 4.14
C ALA A 347 8.70 -20.00 5.40
N ALA A 348 8.58 -19.03 6.31
CA ALA A 348 9.26 -19.06 7.61
C ALA A 348 8.83 -20.28 8.43
N ILE A 349 7.53 -20.57 8.49
CA ILE A 349 6.99 -21.75 9.21
C ILE A 349 7.52 -23.04 8.60
N ASN A 350 7.49 -23.19 7.28
CA ASN A 350 8.03 -24.37 6.59
C ASN A 350 9.50 -24.62 6.98
N VAL A 351 10.31 -23.55 7.07
CA VAL A 351 11.74 -23.62 7.42
C VAL A 351 11.99 -23.84 8.92
N ILE A 352 11.12 -23.30 9.79
CA ILE A 352 11.17 -23.51 11.24
C ILE A 352 10.83 -24.96 11.58
N VAL A 353 9.72 -25.47 11.03
CA VAL A 353 9.23 -26.83 11.24
C VAL A 353 10.12 -27.87 10.54
N GLY A 354 10.77 -27.51 9.44
CA GLY A 354 11.62 -28.40 8.65
C GLY A 354 10.87 -29.28 7.66
N GLU A 355 9.57 -29.05 7.48
CA GLU A 355 8.69 -29.79 6.58
C GLU A 355 7.66 -28.82 5.97
N ARG A 356 7.55 -28.80 4.63
CA ARG A 356 6.67 -27.86 3.91
C ARG A 356 5.21 -28.17 4.21
N TYR A 357 4.45 -27.16 4.64
CA TYR A 357 3.00 -27.22 4.86
C TYR A 357 2.51 -28.22 5.92
N ARG A 358 3.40 -28.75 6.77
CA ARG A 358 3.01 -29.51 7.96
C ARG A 358 2.20 -28.65 8.93
N GLU A 359 2.59 -27.40 9.09
CA GLU A 359 1.81 -26.36 9.76
C GLU A 359 1.42 -25.28 8.76
N VAL A 360 0.14 -24.92 8.74
CA VAL A 360 -0.41 -23.96 7.77
C VAL A 360 -1.07 -22.82 8.53
N THR A 361 -0.78 -21.58 8.11
CA THR A 361 -1.40 -20.41 8.74
C THR A 361 -2.88 -20.27 8.36
N ASP A 362 -3.67 -19.66 9.25
CA ASP A 362 -5.06 -19.28 8.94
C ASP A 362 -5.15 -18.46 7.65
N GLN A 363 -4.17 -17.58 7.41
CA GLN A 363 -4.13 -16.77 6.19
C GLN A 363 -3.91 -17.62 4.94
N THR A 364 -3.05 -18.64 5.00
CA THR A 364 -2.86 -19.60 3.90
C THR A 364 -4.14 -20.42 3.65
N ILE A 365 -4.84 -20.85 4.70
CA ILE A 365 -6.14 -21.54 4.55
C ILE A 365 -7.15 -20.60 3.88
N GLN A 366 -7.29 -19.36 4.37
CA GLN A 366 -8.20 -18.37 3.77
C GLN A 366 -7.84 -18.07 2.31
N TYR A 367 -6.54 -18.04 1.99
CA TYR A 367 -6.04 -17.84 0.64
C TYR A 367 -6.46 -18.99 -0.29
N ALA A 368 -6.26 -20.25 0.14
CA ALA A 368 -6.67 -21.44 -0.60
C ALA A 368 -8.20 -21.52 -0.80
N LEU A 369 -8.98 -21.00 0.16
CA LEU A 369 -10.43 -20.86 0.06
C LEU A 369 -10.88 -19.73 -0.90
N GLY A 370 -9.96 -19.01 -1.53
CA GLY A 370 -10.27 -17.93 -2.48
C GLY A 370 -10.77 -16.64 -1.83
N LEU A 371 -10.66 -16.50 -0.50
CA LEU A 371 -11.13 -15.31 0.22
C LEU A 371 -10.32 -14.06 -0.11
N TRP A 372 -9.11 -14.24 -0.64
CA TRP A 372 -8.16 -13.17 -1.01
C TRP A 372 -7.97 -13.03 -2.53
N GLY A 373 -8.92 -13.56 -3.31
CA GLY A 373 -8.89 -13.53 -4.78
C GLY A 373 -9.18 -14.90 -5.36
N LYS A 374 -9.92 -14.95 -6.48
CA LYS A 374 -10.27 -16.20 -7.17
C LYS A 374 -9.03 -16.94 -7.68
N GLU A 375 -7.96 -16.21 -7.95
CA GLU A 375 -6.67 -16.75 -8.34
C GLU A 375 -6.04 -17.62 -7.23
N GLY A 376 -6.27 -17.28 -5.96
CA GLY A 376 -5.76 -18.04 -4.81
C GLY A 376 -6.38 -19.44 -4.66
N SER A 377 -7.53 -19.69 -5.30
CA SER A 377 -8.16 -21.03 -5.31
C SER A 377 -7.75 -21.88 -6.51
N SER A 378 -6.95 -21.35 -7.44
CA SER A 378 -6.36 -22.08 -8.58
C SER A 378 -4.98 -22.70 -8.27
N THR A 379 -4.62 -22.75 -6.99
CA THR A 379 -3.37 -23.28 -6.44
C THR A 379 -3.25 -24.80 -6.55
N ASP A 380 -2.02 -25.30 -6.39
CA ASP A 380 -1.66 -26.72 -6.44
C ASP A 380 -2.69 -27.59 -5.68
N PRO A 381 -3.23 -28.65 -6.30
CA PRO A 381 -4.14 -29.60 -5.63
C PRO A 381 -3.63 -30.12 -4.28
N GLY A 382 -2.32 -30.24 -4.08
CA GLY A 382 -1.70 -30.69 -2.83
C GLY A 382 -1.98 -29.75 -1.64
N LEU A 383 -2.07 -28.44 -1.86
CA LEU A 383 -2.44 -27.46 -0.81
C LEU A 383 -3.91 -27.56 -0.40
N LYS A 384 -4.78 -28.11 -1.25
CA LYS A 384 -6.19 -28.38 -0.92
C LYS A 384 -6.37 -29.69 -0.16
N ASN A 385 -5.51 -30.67 -0.42
CA ASN A 385 -5.67 -32.04 0.05
C ASN A 385 -4.73 -32.41 1.22
N GLY A 386 -3.62 -31.70 1.42
CA GLY A 386 -2.49 -32.17 2.25
C GLY A 386 -2.53 -31.81 3.74
N SER A 387 -3.42 -30.93 4.18
CA SER A 387 -3.46 -30.49 5.60
C SER A 387 -4.82 -29.99 6.09
N ALA A 388 -5.82 -29.97 5.20
CA ALA A 388 -7.22 -29.75 5.55
C ALA A 388 -7.92 -31.11 5.62
N GLY A 389 -7.88 -31.77 6.78
CA GLY A 389 -8.82 -32.86 7.04
C GLY A 389 -10.23 -32.39 6.72
N ASN A 390 -10.88 -33.06 5.75
CA ASN A 390 -12.25 -32.82 5.26
C ASN A 390 -12.88 -31.49 5.72
N LEU A 391 -12.38 -30.35 5.21
CA LEU A 391 -13.09 -29.10 5.41
C LEU A 391 -14.38 -29.18 4.58
N PRO A 392 -15.56 -29.04 5.19
CA PRO A 392 -16.82 -29.07 4.45
C PRO A 392 -16.77 -27.97 3.40
N SER A 393 -17.20 -28.31 2.18
CA SER A 393 -17.49 -27.34 1.14
C SER A 393 -18.58 -26.39 1.65
N LEU A 394 -18.18 -25.31 2.31
CA LEU A 394 -19.11 -24.30 2.77
C LEU A 394 -19.63 -23.57 1.54
N PRO A 395 -20.94 -23.64 1.22
CA PRO A 395 -21.49 -22.84 0.15
C PRO A 395 -21.24 -21.37 0.50
N LEU A 396 -20.55 -20.66 -0.38
CA LEU A 396 -20.33 -19.21 -0.30
C LEU A 396 -21.69 -18.48 -0.46
N LYS A 397 -22.52 -18.49 0.58
CA LYS A 397 -23.55 -17.47 0.72
C LYS A 397 -22.86 -16.19 1.20
N ARG A 398 -22.80 -15.18 0.33
CA ARG A 398 -22.56 -13.79 0.74
C ARG A 398 -23.69 -13.41 1.70
N SER A 399 -23.43 -13.44 3.00
CA SER A 399 -24.37 -12.91 3.99
C SER A 399 -24.18 -11.39 4.07
N ASP A 400 -24.77 -10.65 3.13
CA ASP A 400 -24.92 -9.19 3.21
C ASP A 400 -26.23 -8.78 3.93
N ASP A 401 -27.04 -9.75 4.38
CA ASP A 401 -28.38 -9.49 4.92
C ASP A 401 -28.40 -9.39 6.45
N ASN A 402 -28.02 -8.22 6.98
CA ASN A 402 -28.71 -7.56 8.11
C ASN A 402 -28.24 -6.11 8.39
N LEU A 403 -27.87 -5.36 7.34
CA LEU A 403 -27.09 -4.12 7.47
C LEU A 403 -27.89 -2.86 7.88
N ALA A 404 -29.22 -2.86 7.75
CA ALA A 404 -30.02 -1.68 8.10
C ALA A 404 -30.15 -1.49 9.62
N GLY A 405 -30.35 -2.58 10.37
CA GLY A 405 -30.50 -2.56 11.82
C GLY A 405 -29.20 -2.17 12.54
N THR A 406 -28.06 -2.73 12.12
CA THR A 406 -26.75 -2.47 12.76
C THR A 406 -26.27 -1.04 12.50
N ALA A 407 -26.51 -0.48 11.32
CA ALA A 407 -26.12 0.89 11.00
C ALA A 407 -27.00 1.93 11.72
N SER A 408 -28.31 1.69 11.87
CA SER A 408 -29.18 2.54 12.70
C SER A 408 -28.91 2.39 14.19
N GLN A 409 -28.61 1.18 14.69
CA GLN A 409 -28.19 0.99 16.09
C GLN A 409 -26.84 1.63 16.37
N MET A 410 -25.86 1.56 15.46
CA MET A 410 -24.58 2.28 15.61
C MET A 410 -24.77 3.80 15.54
N ARG A 411 -25.69 4.31 14.71
CA ARG A 411 -26.04 5.73 14.67
C ARG A 411 -26.79 6.20 15.93
N ASN A 412 -27.76 5.43 16.42
CA ASN A 412 -28.53 5.77 17.62
C ASN A 412 -27.67 5.67 18.89
N TRP A 413 -26.80 4.65 18.98
CA TRP A 413 -25.80 4.57 20.05
C TRP A 413 -24.81 5.73 20.00
N CYS A 414 -24.40 6.19 18.80
CA CYS A 414 -23.60 7.42 18.63
C CYS A 414 -24.31 8.69 19.13
N CYS A 415 -25.64 8.78 18.96
CA CYS A 415 -26.43 9.96 19.30
C CYS A 415 -26.87 9.99 20.78
N GLU A 416 -27.23 8.84 21.35
CA GLU A 416 -27.74 8.75 22.73
C GLU A 416 -26.62 8.66 23.78
N SER A 417 -25.43 8.12 23.42
CA SER A 417 -24.33 7.93 24.38
C SER A 417 -23.25 9.03 24.35
N TRP A 418 -23.29 9.97 23.40
CA TRP A 418 -22.36 11.11 23.36
C TRP A 418 -22.95 12.33 22.65
N PRO A 419 -23.32 13.40 23.37
CA PRO A 419 -23.89 14.59 22.75
C PRO A 419 -22.84 15.28 21.85
N ALA A 420 -23.09 15.27 20.54
CA ALA A 420 -22.64 16.13 19.41
C ALA A 420 -21.24 16.81 19.38
N LYS A 421 -20.36 16.63 20.38
CA LYS A 421 -19.05 17.29 20.50
C LYS A 421 -17.87 16.33 20.38
N ASN A 422 -18.06 15.03 20.13
CA ASN A 422 -16.95 14.06 20.13
C ASN A 422 -17.14 12.83 19.23
N THR A 423 -17.39 13.01 17.93
CA THR A 423 -17.48 11.90 16.96
C THR A 423 -16.14 11.26 16.56
N SER A 424 -15.03 11.55 17.25
CA SER A 424 -13.66 11.14 16.88
C SER A 424 -13.21 9.79 17.46
N LYS A 425 -14.00 9.11 18.29
CA LYS A 425 -13.58 7.91 19.05
C LYS A 425 -14.04 6.55 18.51
N LEU A 426 -14.78 6.45 17.41
CA LEU A 426 -15.32 5.15 16.95
C LEU A 426 -14.27 4.16 16.41
N PHE A 427 -13.20 4.66 15.78
CA PHE A 427 -12.20 3.79 15.12
C PHE A 427 -11.22 3.12 16.10
N SER A 428 -11.16 3.57 17.36
CA SER A 428 -10.27 2.98 18.36
C SER A 428 -10.82 1.71 19.01
N GLN A 429 -12.15 1.54 19.06
CA GLN A 429 -12.79 0.43 19.78
C GLN A 429 -13.19 -0.77 18.90
N SER A 430 -13.43 -0.60 17.59
CA SER A 430 -13.73 -1.76 16.72
C SER A 430 -12.53 -2.68 16.50
N ALA A 431 -11.31 -2.19 16.73
CA ALA A 431 -10.08 -2.99 16.78
C ALA A 431 -9.86 -3.69 18.15
N HIS A 432 -10.87 -3.72 19.02
CA HIS A 432 -10.86 -4.24 20.39
C HIS A 432 -12.07 -5.15 20.67
N ARG A 433 -12.07 -6.35 20.09
CA ARG A 433 -12.69 -7.50 20.76
C ARG A 433 -11.63 -8.58 20.97
N ARG A 434 -11.09 -8.64 22.19
CA ARG A 434 -10.47 -9.85 22.70
C ARG A 434 -11.60 -10.81 23.04
N ASN A 435 -11.46 -12.05 22.61
CA ASN A 435 -12.26 -13.17 23.05
C ASN A 435 -11.90 -13.44 24.52
N THR A 436 -12.70 -12.95 25.47
CA THR A 436 -12.60 -13.35 26.87
C THR A 436 -13.87 -14.11 27.23
N SER A 437 -13.89 -15.38 26.85
CA SER A 437 -14.76 -16.38 27.46
C SER A 437 -14.07 -16.89 28.72
N THR A 438 -14.39 -16.31 29.87
CA THR A 438 -14.15 -16.96 31.17
C THR A 438 -15.44 -17.69 31.57
N PRO A 439 -15.38 -18.97 31.97
CA PRO A 439 -16.56 -19.72 32.37
C PRO A 439 -17.07 -19.21 33.72
N ARG A 440 -18.38 -19.02 33.84
CA ARG A 440 -19.04 -18.83 35.13
C ARG A 440 -19.40 -20.19 35.71
N GLY A 441 -19.08 -20.38 36.97
CA GLY A 441 -19.77 -21.29 37.88
C GLY A 441 -18.93 -21.61 39.12
N PRO A 442 -19.56 -22.06 40.22
CA PRO A 442 -20.92 -21.78 40.69
C PRO A 442 -21.03 -20.41 41.36
#